data_AF-A0A8T7B4Q1-F1
#
_entry.id   AF-A0A8T7B4Q1-F1
#
_cell.length_a   1.000
_cell.length_b   1.000
_cell.length_c   1.000
_cell.angle_alpha   90.00
_cell.angle_beta   90.00
_cell.angle_gamma   90.00
#
_symmetry.space_group_name_H-M   'P 1'
#
loop_
_entity.id
_entity.type
_entity.pdbx_description
1 polymer ?
#
loop_
_entity_poly.entity_id
_entity_poly.type
_entity_poly.pdbx_seq_one_letter_code
_entity_poly.pdbx_strand_id
1 'polypeptide(L)'
;MNWHPNIANEPVQKKVKTKSFAISQGGVNYTVQPLYEYDLTGMVVSFNHHNGNNSLHKRWNDHLNVADVCVVWQDNAKIVDLNAFKFWNGEFTCNYRTKDLIAYQAFHKNQLSNNHLLADSDDIRDEIKRIKIGDQIRFKGWLSEYGQGNGPRRGTSTVRTDTGDGACETIYVKDFRIIDSMSTIWRTTLTISLILVIITGLFWTVQVARGKF
;
A
#
# COMPACT_ATOMS: atom_id res chain seq x y z
N MET A 1 2.55 17.83 11.52
CA MET A 1 1.83 16.75 10.82
C MET A 1 0.81 16.19 11.79
N ASN A 2 -0.45 16.03 11.38
CA ASN A 2 -1.47 15.45 12.25
C ASN A 2 -1.42 13.93 12.10
N TRP A 3 -1.02 13.24 13.16
CA TRP A 3 -0.98 11.78 13.18
C TRP A 3 -2.34 11.24 13.60
N HIS A 4 -2.89 10.29 12.84
CA HIS A 4 -4.07 9.58 13.29
C HIS A 4 -3.73 8.80 14.57
N PRO A 5 -4.55 8.86 15.65
CA PRO A 5 -4.20 8.27 16.93
C PRO A 5 -3.79 6.79 16.85
N ASN A 6 -4.44 6.02 15.98
CA ASN A 6 -4.17 4.59 15.83
C ASN A 6 -2.87 4.26 15.10
N ILE A 7 -2.14 5.24 14.54
CA ILE A 7 -0.84 4.97 13.92
C ILE A 7 0.21 4.53 14.94
N ALA A 8 -0.03 4.82 16.22
CA ALA A 8 0.82 4.39 17.33
C ALA A 8 0.50 2.96 17.83
N ASN A 9 -0.51 2.30 17.28
CA ASN A 9 -0.92 0.97 17.74
C ASN A 9 -0.22 -0.12 16.92
N GLU A 10 0.05 -1.26 17.56
CA GLU A 10 0.39 -2.47 16.82
C GLU A 10 -0.78 -2.93 15.95
N PRO A 11 -0.53 -3.55 14.79
CA PRO A 11 -1.59 -4.15 14.02
C PRO A 11 -2.24 -5.28 14.81
N VAL A 12 -3.56 -5.28 14.84
CA VAL A 12 -4.34 -6.30 15.53
C VAL A 12 -4.31 -7.57 14.70
N GLN A 13 -3.91 -8.70 15.31
CA GLN A 13 -3.91 -10.01 14.67
C GLN A 13 -4.63 -11.03 15.57
N LYS A 14 -5.74 -11.61 15.09
CA LYS A 14 -6.55 -12.58 15.87
C LYS A 14 -6.89 -13.80 15.03
N LYS A 15 -6.64 -15.00 15.55
CA LYS A 15 -6.90 -16.25 14.82
C LYS A 15 -8.40 -16.37 14.51
N VAL A 16 -8.74 -16.75 13.28
CA VAL A 16 -10.13 -16.98 12.86
C VAL A 16 -10.39 -18.45 12.54
N LYS A 17 -11.67 -18.82 12.53
CA LYS A 17 -12.16 -20.14 12.09
C LYS A 17 -12.98 -20.06 10.79
N THR A 18 -12.81 -18.97 10.04
CA THR A 18 -13.50 -18.74 8.77
C THR A 18 -13.10 -19.83 7.77
N LYS A 19 -14.09 -20.44 7.12
CA LYS A 19 -13.85 -21.45 6.09
C LYS A 19 -13.20 -20.81 4.86
N SER A 20 -12.44 -21.61 4.11
CA SER A 20 -12.01 -21.20 2.77
C SER A 20 -13.23 -20.90 1.88
N PHE A 21 -13.03 -19.95 0.98
CA PHE A 21 -14.05 -19.57 0.00
C PHE A 21 -13.41 -19.37 -1.38
N ALA A 22 -14.22 -19.54 -2.41
CA ALA A 22 -13.82 -19.31 -3.79
C ALA A 22 -14.19 -17.89 -4.22
N ILE A 23 -13.34 -17.27 -5.05
CA ILE A 23 -13.57 -15.96 -5.62
C ILE A 23 -13.09 -15.90 -7.05
N SER A 24 -13.78 -15.15 -7.91
CA SER A 24 -13.41 -15.00 -9.32
C SER A 24 -13.01 -13.56 -9.59
N GLN A 25 -11.84 -13.35 -10.18
CA GLN A 25 -11.35 -12.03 -10.54
C GLN A 25 -10.65 -12.10 -11.90
N GLY A 26 -11.00 -11.20 -12.82
CA GLY A 26 -10.38 -11.17 -14.16
C GLY A 26 -10.53 -12.48 -14.95
N GLY A 27 -11.61 -13.24 -14.70
CA GLY A 27 -11.84 -14.56 -15.31
C GLY A 27 -11.04 -15.71 -14.69
N VAL A 28 -10.34 -15.48 -13.58
CA VAL A 28 -9.55 -16.49 -12.85
C VAL A 28 -10.23 -16.81 -11.52
N ASN A 29 -10.34 -18.10 -11.20
CA ASN A 29 -10.89 -18.57 -9.93
C ASN A 29 -9.79 -18.82 -8.91
N TYR A 30 -9.90 -18.17 -7.76
CA TYR A 30 -9.01 -18.29 -6.62
C TYR A 30 -9.72 -18.95 -5.44
N THR A 31 -8.97 -19.67 -4.61
CA THR A 31 -9.42 -20.15 -3.30
C THR A 31 -8.67 -19.39 -2.23
N VAL A 32 -9.37 -18.61 -1.41
CA VAL A 32 -8.80 -17.85 -0.29
C VAL A 32 -9.08 -18.61 1.02
N GLN A 33 -8.05 -18.80 1.83
CA GLN A 33 -8.13 -19.40 3.17
C GLN A 33 -7.71 -18.35 4.21
N PRO A 34 -8.67 -17.72 4.90
CA PRO A 34 -8.39 -16.84 6.03
C PRO A 34 -7.72 -17.59 7.19
N LEU A 35 -6.69 -17.00 7.78
CA LEU A 35 -5.99 -17.54 8.95
C LEU A 35 -6.15 -16.66 10.19
N TYR A 36 -6.02 -15.34 10.01
CA TYR A 36 -6.16 -14.35 11.08
C TYR A 36 -6.93 -13.13 10.59
N GLU A 37 -7.78 -12.56 11.44
CA GLU A 37 -8.22 -11.17 11.31
C GLU A 37 -7.05 -10.22 11.49
N TYR A 38 -7.03 -9.19 10.65
CA TYR A 38 -5.97 -8.20 10.60
C TYR A 38 -6.54 -6.79 10.51
N ASP A 39 -6.04 -5.86 11.33
CA ASP A 39 -6.36 -4.43 11.31
C ASP A 39 -5.07 -3.64 11.52
N LEU A 40 -4.61 -2.95 10.48
CA LEU A 40 -3.40 -2.15 10.49
C LEU A 40 -3.74 -0.70 10.23
N THR A 41 -3.17 0.21 11.03
CA THR A 41 -3.10 1.64 10.71
C THR A 41 -1.63 2.03 10.65
N GLY A 42 -1.20 2.65 9.55
CA GLY A 42 0.21 2.95 9.34
C GLY A 42 0.45 3.94 8.21
N MET A 43 1.71 4.31 8.01
CA MET A 43 2.15 5.22 6.95
C MET A 43 2.81 4.46 5.81
N VAL A 44 2.40 4.79 4.58
CA VAL A 44 2.98 4.22 3.36
C VAL A 44 4.37 4.80 3.12
N VAL A 45 5.40 3.95 3.05
CA VAL A 45 6.78 4.36 2.73
C VAL A 45 7.23 3.94 1.33
N SER A 46 6.60 2.92 0.76
CA SER A 46 6.78 2.48 -0.62
C SER A 46 5.56 1.66 -1.05
N PHE A 47 5.26 1.66 -2.35
CA PHE A 47 4.24 0.77 -2.90
C PHE A 47 4.56 0.40 -4.34
N ASN A 48 4.01 -0.72 -4.78
CA ASN A 48 4.01 -1.15 -6.18
C ASN A 48 2.60 -1.62 -6.56
N HIS A 49 1.98 -0.96 -7.55
CA HIS A 49 0.65 -1.34 -8.03
C HIS A 49 0.75 -2.48 -9.03
N HIS A 50 -0.17 -3.43 -8.88
CA HIS A 50 -0.33 -4.55 -9.79
C HIS A 50 -1.60 -4.31 -10.60
N ASN A 51 -1.42 -3.80 -11.82
CA ASN A 51 -2.48 -3.85 -12.80
C ASN A 51 -2.33 -5.19 -13.54
N GLY A 52 -3.41 -5.96 -13.68
CA GLY A 52 -3.40 -7.21 -14.43
C GLY A 52 -3.01 -7.07 -15.92
N ASN A 53 -2.52 -5.90 -16.37
CA ASN A 53 -2.23 -5.55 -17.76
C ASN A 53 -0.78 -5.12 -18.07
N ASN A 54 0.11 -4.79 -17.10
CA ASN A 54 1.52 -4.46 -17.41
C ASN A 54 2.54 -5.13 -16.48
N SER A 55 3.51 -5.82 -17.10
CA SER A 55 4.81 -6.32 -16.57
C SER A 55 4.81 -7.32 -15.39
N LEU A 56 5.59 -8.41 -15.55
CA LEU A 56 5.80 -9.61 -14.70
C LEU A 56 4.55 -10.38 -14.19
N HIS A 57 3.43 -9.72 -13.89
CA HIS A 57 2.13 -10.35 -13.58
C HIS A 57 1.50 -11.10 -14.76
N LYS A 58 1.98 -10.84 -15.99
CA LYS A 58 1.61 -11.61 -17.19
C LYS A 58 2.06 -13.08 -17.10
N ARG A 59 3.04 -13.43 -16.26
CA ARG A 59 3.48 -14.84 -16.07
C ARG A 59 2.57 -15.63 -15.12
N TRP A 60 1.84 -14.98 -14.19
CA TRP A 60 1.01 -15.66 -13.17
C TRP A 60 -0.49 -15.39 -13.31
N ASN A 61 -0.90 -14.42 -14.13
CA ASN A 61 -2.31 -14.08 -14.34
C ASN A 61 -3.04 -13.81 -13.00
N ASP A 62 -2.36 -13.14 -12.06
CA ASP A 62 -2.90 -12.80 -10.75
C ASP A 62 -3.61 -11.46 -10.80
N HIS A 63 -4.94 -11.52 -10.84
CA HIS A 63 -5.83 -10.36 -10.85
C HIS A 63 -6.33 -10.02 -9.45
N LEU A 64 -6.16 -10.91 -8.47
CA LEU A 64 -6.69 -10.72 -7.12
C LEU A 64 -5.78 -9.81 -6.30
N ASN A 65 -4.46 -9.93 -6.49
CA ASN A 65 -3.48 -9.01 -5.92
C ASN A 65 -3.49 -7.65 -6.65
N VAL A 66 -3.66 -6.58 -5.88
CA VAL A 66 -3.81 -5.20 -6.38
C VAL A 66 -2.56 -4.37 -6.16
N ALA A 67 -1.85 -4.59 -5.06
CA ALA A 67 -0.66 -3.83 -4.72
C ALA A 67 0.18 -4.51 -3.63
N ASP A 68 1.49 -4.30 -3.70
CA ASP A 68 2.39 -4.46 -2.56
C ASP A 68 2.61 -3.11 -1.88
N VAL A 69 2.43 -3.04 -0.57
CA VAL A 69 2.55 -1.78 0.20
C VAL A 69 3.45 -1.98 1.41
N CYS A 70 4.55 -1.23 1.44
CA CYS A 70 5.39 -1.07 2.61
C CYS A 70 4.76 -0.08 3.59
N VAL A 71 4.50 -0.53 4.81
CA VAL A 71 3.85 0.30 5.83
C VAL A 71 4.67 0.30 7.11
N VAL A 72 4.82 1.49 7.71
CA VAL A 72 5.41 1.68 9.05
C VAL A 72 4.37 2.21 10.03
N TRP A 73 4.54 1.90 11.31
CA TRP A 73 3.67 2.37 12.40
C TRP A 73 4.53 2.73 13.63
N GLN A 74 3.90 3.14 14.73
CA GLN A 74 4.58 3.48 15.99
C GLN A 74 5.72 4.50 15.82
N ASP A 75 6.89 4.22 16.36
CA ASP A 75 8.02 5.13 16.45
C ASP A 75 8.63 5.36 15.07
N ASN A 76 8.63 4.34 14.20
CA ASN A 76 9.00 4.52 12.80
C ASN A 76 8.12 5.55 12.09
N ALA A 77 6.82 5.60 12.41
CA ALA A 77 5.92 6.57 11.80
C ALA A 77 5.99 7.97 12.45
N LYS A 78 6.28 8.04 13.75
CA LYS A 78 6.13 9.27 14.53
C LYS A 78 7.43 10.01 14.83
N ILE A 79 8.52 9.27 15.02
CA ILE A 79 9.78 9.77 15.59
C ILE A 79 10.89 9.71 14.54
N VAL A 80 10.97 8.62 13.79
CA VAL A 80 12.04 8.43 12.80
C VAL A 80 11.88 9.42 11.64
N ASP A 81 12.99 10.06 11.25
CA ASP A 81 13.02 10.83 10.00
C ASP A 81 13.06 9.87 8.81
N LEU A 82 11.88 9.53 8.30
CA LEU A 82 11.72 8.64 7.14
C LEU A 82 12.34 9.24 5.86
N ASN A 83 12.58 10.55 5.77
CA ASN A 83 13.25 11.15 4.60
C ASN A 83 14.75 10.83 4.55
N ALA A 84 15.35 10.43 5.67
CA ALA A 84 16.73 9.93 5.71
C ALA A 84 16.86 8.52 5.08
N PHE A 85 15.73 7.85 4.80
CA PHE A 85 15.69 6.50 4.26
C PHE A 85 15.26 6.48 2.80
N LYS A 86 15.82 5.53 2.05
CA LYS A 86 15.30 5.08 0.77
C LYS A 86 14.56 3.77 0.98
N PHE A 87 13.28 3.73 0.62
CA PHE A 87 12.45 2.52 0.64
C PHE A 87 12.17 2.02 -0.78
N TRP A 88 12.03 0.70 -0.95
CA TRP A 88 11.57 0.11 -2.21
C TRP A 88 10.95 -1.28 -1.98
N ASN A 89 10.00 -1.65 -2.84
CA ASN A 89 9.44 -3.01 -2.87
C ASN A 89 10.39 -3.96 -3.61
N GLY A 90 10.71 -5.09 -3.00
CA GLY A 90 11.21 -6.28 -3.69
C GLY A 90 10.05 -7.20 -4.09
N GLU A 91 10.36 -8.40 -4.59
CA GLU A 91 9.33 -9.38 -4.99
C GLU A 91 8.52 -9.88 -3.77
N PHE A 92 9.20 -10.05 -2.62
CA PHE A 92 8.60 -10.51 -1.36
C PHE A 92 9.13 -9.74 -0.14
N THR A 93 9.69 -8.55 -0.32
CA THR A 93 10.35 -7.82 0.77
C THR A 93 10.07 -6.33 0.70
N CYS A 94 9.92 -5.71 1.86
CA CYS A 94 10.05 -4.27 1.97
C CYS A 94 11.50 -3.92 2.32
N ASN A 95 12.19 -3.27 1.40
CA ASN A 95 13.60 -2.95 1.58
C ASN A 95 13.77 -1.48 1.97
N TYR A 96 14.79 -1.22 2.79
CA TYR A 96 15.15 0.13 3.20
C TYR A 96 16.67 0.27 3.32
N ARG A 97 17.15 1.49 3.11
CA ARG A 97 18.56 1.86 3.28
C ARG A 97 18.68 3.30 3.73
N THR A 98 19.60 3.55 4.65
CA THR A 98 20.02 4.91 5.03
C THR A 98 21.54 4.99 5.12
N LYS A 99 22.08 6.21 5.01
CA LYS A 99 23.48 6.54 5.35
C LYS A 99 23.58 7.25 6.71
N ASP A 100 22.46 7.66 7.28
CA ASP A 100 22.37 8.34 8.56
C ASP A 100 22.34 7.30 9.69
N LEU A 101 23.38 7.30 10.51
CA LEU A 101 23.53 6.37 11.62
C LEU A 101 22.51 6.62 12.74
N ILE A 102 22.16 7.88 13.00
CA ILE A 102 21.19 8.25 14.04
C ILE A 102 19.81 7.79 13.62
N ALA A 103 19.43 8.07 12.36
CA ALA A 103 18.16 7.60 11.81
C ALA A 103 18.09 6.07 11.80
N TYR A 104 19.18 5.38 11.44
CA TYR A 104 19.26 3.92 11.47
C TYR A 104 19.06 3.35 12.88
N GLN A 105 19.67 3.95 13.90
CA GLN A 105 19.55 3.51 15.30
C GLN A 105 18.15 3.70 15.86
N ALA A 106 17.43 4.74 15.41
CA ALA A 106 16.05 4.99 15.79
C ALA A 106 15.04 4.08 15.06
N PHE A 107 15.45 3.37 14.01
CA PHE A 107 14.54 2.58 13.18
C PHE A 107 14.28 1.17 13.75
N HIS A 108 13.00 0.88 14.00
CA HIS A 108 12.53 -0.38 14.54
C HIS A 108 12.12 -1.34 13.42
N LYS A 109 12.90 -2.39 13.19
CA LYS A 109 12.64 -3.34 12.09
C LYS A 109 11.29 -4.05 12.21
N ASN A 110 10.81 -4.28 13.43
CA ASN A 110 9.52 -4.91 13.74
C ASN A 110 8.32 -3.96 13.61
N GLN A 111 8.55 -2.68 13.29
CA GLN A 111 7.51 -1.67 13.01
C GLN A 111 7.46 -1.33 11.50
N LEU A 112 7.78 -2.31 10.66
CA LEU A 112 7.72 -2.26 9.20
C LEU A 112 7.10 -3.57 8.70
N SER A 113 6.14 -3.50 7.77
CA SER A 113 5.64 -4.68 7.09
C SER A 113 5.51 -4.48 5.57
N ASN A 114 5.67 -5.58 4.83
CA ASN A 114 5.35 -5.66 3.41
C ASN A 114 3.99 -6.34 3.25
N ASN A 115 3.01 -5.58 2.76
CA ASN A 115 1.61 -6.00 2.70
C ASN A 115 1.22 -6.26 1.25
N HIS A 116 0.84 -7.50 0.96
CA HIS A 116 0.33 -7.93 -0.32
C HIS A 116 -1.20 -7.89 -0.30
N LEU A 117 -1.78 -6.87 -0.92
CA LEU A 117 -3.20 -6.55 -0.79
C LEU A 117 -4.03 -7.23 -1.88
N LEU A 118 -4.86 -8.18 -1.45
CA LEU A 118 -5.83 -8.89 -2.28
C LEU A 118 -7.19 -8.20 -2.17
N ALA A 119 -7.82 -7.84 -3.30
CA ALA A 119 -9.17 -7.29 -3.29
C ALA A 119 -9.94 -7.66 -4.56
N ASP A 120 -11.21 -8.00 -4.39
CA ASP A 120 -12.18 -8.28 -5.46
C ASP A 120 -13.12 -7.10 -5.71
N SER A 121 -13.44 -6.31 -4.69
CA SER A 121 -14.29 -5.13 -4.82
C SER A 121 -13.58 -4.00 -5.57
N ASP A 122 -14.22 -3.48 -6.63
CA ASP A 122 -13.71 -2.35 -7.41
C ASP A 122 -13.50 -1.09 -6.56
N ASP A 123 -14.38 -0.83 -5.59
CA ASP A 123 -14.25 0.32 -4.68
C ASP A 123 -12.95 0.26 -3.87
N ILE A 124 -12.63 -0.91 -3.32
CA ILE A 124 -11.39 -1.13 -2.55
C ILE A 124 -10.18 -1.01 -3.48
N ARG A 125 -10.26 -1.58 -4.69
CA ARG A 125 -9.18 -1.52 -5.68
C ARG A 125 -8.89 -0.06 -6.07
N ASP A 126 -9.91 0.74 -6.28
CA ASP A 126 -9.78 2.14 -6.65
C ASP A 126 -9.25 3.00 -5.51
N GLU A 127 -9.54 2.66 -4.25
CA GLU A 127 -8.90 3.30 -3.11
C GLU A 127 -7.42 2.93 -2.97
N ILE A 128 -7.07 1.65 -3.13
CA ILE A 128 -5.66 1.20 -3.13
C ILE A 128 -4.87 1.87 -4.28
N LYS A 129 -5.47 2.07 -5.45
CA LYS A 129 -4.82 2.76 -6.58
C LYS A 129 -4.47 4.22 -6.26
N ARG A 130 -5.16 4.86 -5.32
CA ARG A 130 -4.96 6.28 -4.97
C ARG A 130 -3.85 6.52 -3.95
N ILE A 131 -3.30 5.48 -3.34
CA ILE A 131 -2.25 5.60 -2.32
C ILE A 131 -1.02 6.35 -2.86
N LYS A 132 -0.38 7.09 -1.97
CA LYS A 132 0.88 7.78 -2.21
C LYS A 132 1.82 7.54 -1.03
N ILE A 133 3.13 7.67 -1.28
CA ILE A 133 4.12 7.69 -0.20
C ILE A 133 3.79 8.84 0.76
N GLY A 134 3.82 8.57 2.07
CA GLY A 134 3.43 9.48 3.14
C GLY A 134 1.94 9.46 3.49
N ASP A 135 1.10 8.69 2.81
CA ASP A 135 -0.29 8.53 3.20
C ASP A 135 -0.40 7.71 4.48
N GLN A 136 -1.23 8.15 5.42
CA GLN A 136 -1.68 7.37 6.56
C GLN A 136 -2.89 6.56 6.12
N ILE A 137 -2.73 5.24 6.08
CA ILE A 137 -3.75 4.31 5.65
C ILE A 137 -4.22 3.44 6.82
N ARG A 138 -5.45 2.95 6.72
CA ARG A 138 -5.92 1.83 7.52
C ARG A 138 -6.55 0.81 6.61
N PHE A 139 -6.24 -0.45 6.86
CA PHE A 139 -6.94 -1.54 6.20
C PHE A 139 -7.27 -2.65 7.18
N LYS A 140 -8.39 -3.32 6.89
CA LYS A 140 -8.89 -4.46 7.63
C LYS A 140 -9.17 -5.60 6.69
N GLY A 141 -8.92 -6.80 7.17
CA GLY A 141 -9.07 -7.98 6.34
C GLY A 141 -8.70 -9.25 7.07
N TRP A 142 -8.23 -10.22 6.28
CA TRP A 142 -7.68 -11.46 6.79
C TRP A 142 -6.28 -11.70 6.24
N LEU A 143 -5.32 -12.00 7.11
CA LEU A 143 -4.11 -12.70 6.68
C LEU A 143 -4.56 -14.04 6.10
N SER A 144 -4.28 -14.25 4.83
CA SER A 144 -4.87 -15.33 4.04
C SER A 144 -3.84 -16.00 3.15
N GLU A 145 -4.00 -17.31 2.98
CA GLU A 145 -3.37 -18.02 1.87
C GLU A 145 -4.32 -18.03 0.68
N TYR A 146 -3.80 -17.85 -0.54
CA TYR A 146 -4.62 -17.93 -1.74
C TYR A 146 -3.88 -18.65 -2.87
N GLY A 147 -4.64 -19.19 -3.82
CA GLY A 147 -4.10 -19.88 -4.98
C GLY A 147 -5.20 -20.17 -6.00
N GLN A 148 -4.79 -20.54 -7.22
CA GLN A 148 -5.70 -20.83 -8.32
C GLN A 148 -5.96 -22.34 -8.41
N GLY A 149 -7.22 -22.78 -8.32
CA GLY A 149 -7.60 -24.20 -8.39
C GLY A 149 -6.76 -25.11 -7.47
N ASN A 150 -6.20 -26.18 -8.03
CA ASN A 150 -5.27 -27.11 -7.36
C ASN A 150 -3.79 -26.73 -7.53
N GLY A 151 -3.50 -25.51 -7.98
CA GLY A 151 -2.15 -25.00 -8.18
C GLY A 151 -1.43 -24.62 -6.87
N PRO A 152 -0.18 -24.13 -6.96
CA PRO A 152 0.56 -23.66 -5.80
C PRO A 152 -0.19 -22.52 -5.08
N ARG A 153 -0.20 -22.58 -3.75
CA ARG A 153 -0.77 -21.54 -2.89
C ARG A 153 0.32 -20.59 -2.45
N ARG A 154 0.04 -19.29 -2.51
CA ARG A 154 0.85 -18.27 -1.86
C ARG A 154 0.44 -18.17 -0.39
N GLY A 155 1.42 -18.31 0.49
CA GLY A 155 1.24 -18.22 1.93
C GLY A 155 1.10 -16.79 2.44
N THR A 156 0.94 -16.65 3.75
CA THR A 156 1.04 -15.38 4.47
C THR A 156 1.94 -15.57 5.67
N SER A 157 2.80 -14.59 5.94
CA SER A 157 3.39 -14.45 7.26
C SER A 157 2.28 -14.30 8.31
N THR A 158 2.49 -14.94 9.45
CA THR A 158 1.67 -14.78 10.66
C THR A 158 2.54 -14.49 11.89
N VAL A 159 3.86 -14.32 11.69
CA VAL A 159 4.86 -14.12 12.73
C VAL A 159 5.46 -12.74 12.55
N ARG A 160 5.17 -11.82 13.47
CA ARG A 160 5.56 -10.40 13.35
C ARG A 160 7.07 -10.13 13.19
N THR A 161 7.90 -11.03 13.70
CA THR A 161 9.36 -10.86 13.75
C THR A 161 10.10 -11.62 12.65
N ASP A 162 9.39 -12.20 11.69
CA ASP A 162 10.05 -12.84 10.57
C ASP A 162 10.72 -11.80 9.66
N THR A 163 11.78 -12.23 8.97
CA THR A 163 12.58 -11.38 8.09
C THR A 163 12.93 -12.16 6.84
N GLY A 164 13.20 -11.46 5.73
CA GLY A 164 13.51 -12.08 4.44
C GLY A 164 12.28 -12.54 3.66
N ASP A 165 12.46 -13.51 2.77
CA ASP A 165 11.46 -13.94 1.75
C ASP A 165 10.18 -14.60 2.32
N GLY A 166 10.07 -14.74 3.64
CA GLY A 166 8.90 -15.25 4.35
C GLY A 166 8.05 -14.21 5.07
N ALA A 167 8.51 -12.95 5.17
CA ALA A 167 7.91 -11.90 6.00
C ALA A 167 6.75 -11.12 5.35
N CYS A 168 6.24 -11.62 4.22
CA CYS A 168 5.14 -10.99 3.51
C CYS A 168 3.79 -11.30 4.17
N GLU A 169 3.04 -10.28 4.50
CA GLU A 169 1.66 -10.40 4.94
C GLU A 169 0.76 -10.40 3.69
N THR A 170 0.13 -11.55 3.38
CA THR A 170 -0.85 -11.64 2.30
C THR A 170 -2.24 -11.40 2.88
N ILE A 171 -2.90 -10.31 2.47
CA ILE A 171 -4.10 -9.82 3.14
C ILE A 171 -5.26 -9.77 2.15
N TYR A 172 -6.32 -10.54 2.43
CA TYR A 172 -7.62 -10.33 1.80
C TYR A 172 -8.32 -9.14 2.44
N VAL A 173 -8.38 -8.03 1.72
CA VAL A 173 -8.83 -6.72 2.21
C VAL A 173 -10.35 -6.64 2.14
N LYS A 174 -10.97 -6.20 3.23
CA LYS A 174 -12.42 -6.00 3.36
C LYS A 174 -12.82 -4.53 3.57
N ASP A 175 -11.92 -3.74 4.14
CA ASP A 175 -12.07 -2.29 4.31
C ASP A 175 -10.68 -1.69 4.12
N PHE A 176 -10.57 -0.65 3.32
CA PHE A 176 -9.33 0.09 3.09
C PHE A 176 -9.68 1.56 3.10
N ARG A 177 -8.88 2.38 3.79
CA ARG A 177 -9.09 3.82 3.87
C ARG A 177 -7.78 4.58 3.84
N ILE A 178 -7.71 5.62 3.03
CA ILE A 178 -6.70 6.68 3.20
C ILE A 178 -7.24 7.65 4.26
N ILE A 179 -6.69 7.59 5.46
CA ILE A 179 -7.15 8.39 6.61
C ILE A 179 -6.68 9.84 6.48
N ASP A 180 -5.42 10.00 6.12
CA ASP A 180 -4.80 11.30 5.93
C ASP A 180 -3.67 11.16 4.90
N SER A 181 -3.32 12.25 4.24
CA SER A 181 -2.18 12.31 3.32
C SER A 181 -1.16 13.29 3.86
N MET A 182 0.12 12.96 3.77
CA MET A 182 1.17 13.94 4.05
C MET A 182 1.07 15.10 3.05
N SER A 183 0.37 16.16 3.43
CA SER A 183 0.31 17.42 2.69
C SER A 183 1.62 18.17 2.94
N THR A 184 2.61 17.91 2.09
CA THR A 184 3.81 18.73 2.07
C THR A 184 3.52 20.06 1.39
N ILE A 185 4.22 21.12 1.80
CA ILE A 185 4.24 22.40 1.07
C ILE A 185 4.50 22.14 -0.41
N TRP A 186 5.41 21.22 -0.73
CA TRP A 186 5.71 20.82 -2.09
C TRP A 186 4.50 20.29 -2.87
N ARG A 187 3.68 19.39 -2.29
CA ARG A 187 2.47 18.89 -2.96
C ARG A 187 1.45 20.00 -3.20
N THR A 188 1.30 20.88 -2.23
CA THR A 188 0.38 22.04 -2.31
C THR A 188 0.84 23.00 -3.40
N THR A 189 2.11 23.40 -3.38
CA THR A 189 2.72 24.28 -4.38
C THR A 189 2.64 23.67 -5.78
N LEU A 190 2.96 22.39 -5.96
CA LEU A 190 2.84 21.72 -7.25
C LEU A 190 1.40 21.72 -7.77
N THR A 191 0.42 21.51 -6.90
CA THR A 191 -1.00 21.52 -7.27
C THR A 191 -1.45 22.92 -7.70
N ILE A 192 -1.07 23.95 -6.93
CA ILE A 192 -1.34 25.36 -7.27
C ILE A 192 -0.68 25.72 -8.61
N SER A 193 0.59 25.36 -8.79
CA SER A 193 1.32 25.60 -10.04
C SER A 193 0.64 24.94 -11.24
N LEU A 194 0.17 23.69 -11.10
CA LEU A 194 -0.55 22.99 -12.16
C LEU A 194 -1.87 23.70 -12.52
N ILE A 195 -2.64 24.12 -11.51
CA ILE A 195 -3.88 24.87 -11.72
C ILE A 195 -3.59 26.19 -12.45
N LEU A 196 -2.55 26.91 -12.06
CA LEU A 196 -2.14 28.15 -12.71
C LEU A 196 -1.77 27.92 -14.18
N VAL A 197 -1.03 26.85 -14.51
CA VAL A 197 -0.70 26.49 -15.90
C VAL A 197 -1.96 26.19 -16.72
N ILE A 198 -2.93 25.47 -16.15
CA ILE A 198 -4.20 25.19 -16.83
C ILE A 198 -4.99 26.48 -17.07
N ILE A 199 -5.10 27.35 -16.07
CA ILE A 199 -5.82 28.63 -16.18
C ILE A 199 -5.15 29.55 -17.22
N THR A 200 -3.83 29.69 -17.20
CA THR A 200 -3.12 30.54 -18.17
C THR A 200 -3.19 29.95 -19.58
N GLY A 201 -3.11 28.63 -19.71
CA GLY A 201 -3.32 27.94 -20.97
C GLY A 201 -4.72 28.17 -21.55
N LEU A 202 -5.77 28.01 -20.74
CA LEU A 202 -7.16 28.28 -21.13
C LEU A 202 -7.39 29.76 -21.46
N PHE A 203 -6.80 30.67 -20.70
CA PHE A 203 -6.89 32.10 -20.98
C PHE A 203 -6.24 32.43 -22.33
N TRP A 204 -5.04 31.91 -22.59
CA TRP A 204 -4.34 32.10 -23.85
C TRP A 204 -5.15 31.57 -25.04
N THR A 205 -5.69 30.35 -24.97
CA THR A 205 -6.52 29.79 -26.05
C THR A 205 -7.77 30.63 -26.32
N VAL A 206 -8.41 31.17 -25.28
CA VAL A 206 -9.56 32.08 -25.42
C VAL A 206 -9.17 33.39 -26.08
N GLN A 207 -8.01 33.97 -25.74
CA GLN A 207 -7.57 35.24 -26.35
C GLN A 207 -7.18 35.06 -27.82
N VAL A 208 -6.47 33.98 -28.15
CA VAL A 208 -6.15 33.62 -29.54
C VAL A 208 -7.43 33.40 -30.35
N ALA A 209 -8.42 32.69 -29.81
CA ALA A 209 -9.72 32.49 -30.47
C ALA A 209 -10.49 33.81 -30.68
N ARG A 210 -10.22 34.83 -29.86
CA ARG A 210 -10.77 36.19 -29.98
C ARG A 210 -9.93 37.10 -30.88
N GLY A 211 -8.86 36.60 -31.50
CA GLY A 211 -7.95 37.36 -32.35
C GLY A 211 -7.08 38.37 -31.60
N LYS A 212 -6.94 38.22 -30.27
CA LYS A 212 -6.06 39.03 -29.43
C LYS A 212 -4.74 38.27 -29.24
N PHE A 213 -3.65 38.85 -29.74
CA PHE A 213 -2.28 38.35 -29.57
C PHE A 213 -1.58 39.11 -28.45
#